data_AF-A0A7C1CC81-F1
#
_entry.id   AF-A0A7C1CC81-F1
#
_cell.length_a   1.000
_cell.length_b   1.000
_cell.length_c   1.000
_cell.angle_alpha   90.00
_cell.angle_beta   90.00
_cell.angle_gamma   90.00
#
_symmetry.space_group_name_H-M   'P 1'
#
loop_
_entity.id
_entity.type
_entity.pdbx_description
1 polymer ?
#
loop_
_entity_poly.entity_id
_entity_poly.type
_entity_poly.pdbx_seq_one_letter_code
_entity_poly.pdbx_strand_id
1 'polypeptide(L)'
;FLGERIYSWTAAAALIKKVSYTYHIPYFTLTPTFSICPTHGYINGEHRICPNCGAKCEVYSRVVGYLRPVDQWNDGKQSEFRIRQTFDRAVSLTVVPGISA
;
A
#
# COMPACT_ATOMS: atom_id res chain seq x y z
N PHE A 1 2.75 -5.36 1.20
CA PHE A 1 2.21 -3.99 1.39
C PHE A 1 0.82 -3.91 0.78
N LEU A 2 -0.01 -2.94 1.17
CA LEU A 2 -1.36 -2.84 0.59
C LEU A 2 -1.36 -2.37 -0.87
N GLY A 3 -0.33 -1.64 -1.30
CA GLY A 3 -0.32 -0.99 -2.62
C GLY A 3 -1.12 0.29 -2.56
N GLU A 4 -2.44 0.20 -2.52
CA GLU A 4 -3.34 1.35 -2.42
C GLU A 4 -4.17 1.37 -1.12
N ARG A 5 -5.06 2.35 -1.02
CA ARG A 5 -5.96 2.50 0.12
C ARG A 5 -7.00 1.38 0.14
N ILE A 6 -7.31 0.87 1.33
CA ILE A 6 -8.50 0.02 1.54
C ILE A 6 -9.73 0.91 1.62
N TYR A 7 -10.67 0.74 0.69
CA TYR A 7 -11.91 1.52 0.64
C TYR A 7 -12.97 1.07 1.66
N SER A 8 -12.93 -0.19 2.11
CA SER A 8 -13.87 -0.75 3.09
C SER A 8 -13.25 -0.88 4.48
N TRP A 9 -13.77 -0.12 5.45
CA TRP A 9 -13.33 -0.21 6.84
C TRP A 9 -13.68 -1.58 7.45
N THR A 10 -14.75 -2.25 7.01
CA THR A 10 -15.12 -3.59 7.48
C THR A 10 -14.11 -4.63 7.02
N ALA A 11 -13.62 -4.52 5.77
CA ALA A 11 -12.57 -5.40 5.25
C ALA A 11 -11.25 -5.19 6.01
N ALA A 12 -10.88 -3.93 6.28
CA ALA A 12 -9.71 -3.62 7.11
C ALA A 12 -9.85 -4.22 8.52
N ALA A 13 -10.99 -4.03 9.18
CA ALA A 13 -11.26 -4.58 10.51
C ALA A 13 -11.22 -6.10 10.53
N ALA A 14 -11.78 -6.76 9.52
CA ALA A 14 -11.73 -8.22 9.38
C ALA A 14 -10.30 -8.73 9.20
N LEU A 15 -9.47 -8.02 8.43
CA LEU A 15 -8.05 -8.34 8.26
C LEU A 15 -7.27 -8.21 9.57
N ILE A 16 -7.43 -7.07 10.27
CA ILE A 16 -6.82 -6.85 11.59
C ILE A 16 -7.22 -7.98 12.54
N LYS A 17 -8.53 -8.27 12.63
CA LYS A 17 -9.07 -9.34 13.46
C LYS A 17 -8.38 -10.67 13.14
N LYS A 18 -8.39 -11.09 11.86
CA LYS A 18 -7.78 -12.35 11.44
C LYS A 18 -6.31 -12.45 11.83
N VAL A 19 -5.51 -11.42 11.59
CA VAL A 19 -4.08 -11.41 11.94
C VAL A 19 -3.90 -11.53 13.46
N SER A 20 -4.60 -10.72 14.24
CA SER A 20 -4.47 -10.69 15.70
C SER A 20 -4.89 -11.99 16.39
N TYR A 21 -5.86 -12.73 15.84
CA TYR A 21 -6.29 -14.03 16.40
C TYR A 21 -5.43 -15.21 15.93
N THR A 22 -4.83 -15.12 14.74
CA THR A 22 -4.08 -16.23 14.14
C THR A 22 -2.61 -16.21 14.54
N TYR A 23 -2.03 -15.03 14.72
CA TYR A 23 -0.60 -14.86 14.94
C TYR A 23 -0.33 -14.03 16.20
N HIS A 24 0.72 -14.40 16.94
CA HIS A 24 1.18 -13.69 18.13
C HIS A 24 2.25 -12.67 17.76
N ILE A 25 1.84 -11.59 17.08
CA ILE A 25 2.74 -10.51 16.66
C ILE A 25 2.42 -9.26 17.50
N PRO A 26 3.39 -8.67 18.20
CA PRO A 26 3.14 -7.57 19.14
C PRO A 26 2.69 -6.27 18.45
N TYR A 27 3.07 -6.10 17.17
CA TYR A 27 2.77 -4.91 16.40
C TYR A 27 2.80 -5.20 14.90
N PHE A 28 1.80 -4.71 14.18
CA PHE A 28 1.78 -4.70 12.73
C PHE A 28 0.98 -3.50 12.23
N THR A 29 1.18 -3.13 10.96
CA THR A 29 0.47 -2.02 10.35
C THR A 29 -0.03 -2.37 8.97
N LEU A 30 -1.18 -1.79 8.62
CA LEU A 30 -1.66 -1.74 7.25
C LEU A 30 -1.12 -0.46 6.61
N THR A 31 -0.17 -0.61 5.69
CA THR A 31 0.50 0.53 5.03
C THR A 31 0.06 0.62 3.57
N PRO A 32 -0.78 1.60 3.21
CA PRO A 32 -1.03 1.97 1.82
C PRO A 32 0.11 2.81 1.27
N THR A 33 0.31 2.77 -0.04
CA THR A 33 1.04 3.80 -0.78
C THR A 33 0.01 4.76 -1.38
N PHE A 34 0.30 6.05 -1.34
CA PHE A 34 -0.54 7.09 -1.92
C PHE A 34 0.34 8.21 -2.46
N SER A 35 -0.26 9.08 -3.27
CA SER A 35 0.45 10.18 -3.91
C SER A 35 -0.26 11.49 -3.64
N ILE A 36 0.48 12.60 -3.55
CA ILE A 36 -0.05 13.94 -3.36
C ILE A 36 0.25 14.77 -4.60
N CYS A 37 -0.80 15.25 -5.26
CA CYS A 37 -0.72 16.26 -6.31
C CYS A 37 -0.83 17.66 -5.69
N PRO A 38 -0.02 18.64 -6.12
CA PRO A 38 -0.13 20.03 -5.64
C PRO A 38 -1.48 20.68 -5.95
N THR A 39 -2.19 20.22 -6.99
CA THR A 39 -3.47 20.78 -7.43
C THR A 39 -4.67 19.97 -6.93
N HIS A 40 -4.60 18.64 -7.03
CA HIS A 40 -5.73 17.74 -6.74
C HIS A 40 -5.64 17.05 -5.37
N GLY A 41 -4.55 17.25 -4.63
CA GLY A 41 -4.37 16.65 -3.31
C GLY A 41 -4.15 15.13 -3.39
N TYR A 42 -4.85 14.40 -2.53
CA TYR A 42 -4.63 12.97 -2.31
C TYR A 42 -5.07 12.11 -3.50
N ILE A 43 -4.20 11.20 -3.92
CA ILE A 43 -4.42 10.22 -5.00
C ILE A 43 -4.08 8.83 -4.46
N ASN A 44 -4.96 7.85 -4.69
CA ASN A 44 -4.74 6.47 -4.27
C ASN A 44 -3.60 5.84 -5.08
N GLY A 45 -2.71 5.10 -4.43
CA GLY A 45 -1.64 4.37 -5.10
C GLY A 45 -0.39 5.20 -5.43
N GLU A 46 0.55 4.57 -6.12
CA GLU A 46 1.81 5.15 -6.54
C GLU A 46 1.66 5.83 -7.91
N HIS A 47 1.65 7.16 -7.90
CA HIS A 47 1.60 8.01 -9.09
C HIS A 47 2.66 9.09 -8.95
N ARG A 48 3.72 9.00 -9.76
CA ARG A 48 4.73 10.09 -9.86
C ARG A 48 4.24 11.28 -10.66
N ILE A 49 3.24 11.05 -11.51
CA ILE A 49 2.58 12.05 -12.36
C ILE A 49 1.08 11.97 -12.09
N CYS A 50 0.45 13.12 -11.86
CA CYS A 50 -0.97 13.20 -11.60
C CYS A 50 -1.76 12.74 -12.84
N PRO A 51 -2.69 11.78 -12.72
CA PRO A 51 -3.50 11.34 -13.85
C PRO A 51 -4.49 12.41 -14.34
N ASN A 52 -4.79 13.42 -13.52
CA ASN A 52 -5.80 14.44 -13.83
C ASN A 52 -5.21 15.70 -14.50
N CYS A 53 -4.01 16.14 -14.10
CA CYS A 53 -3.38 17.35 -14.65
C CYS A 53 -1.96 17.16 -15.19
N GLY A 54 -1.36 15.98 -15.07
CA GLY A 54 0.02 15.74 -15.52
C GLY A 54 1.11 16.39 -14.64
N ALA A 55 0.75 17.09 -13.55
CA ALA A 55 1.71 17.65 -12.62
C ALA A 55 2.50 16.57 -11.87
N LYS A 56 3.73 16.87 -11.44
CA LYS A 56 4.52 15.96 -10.60
C LYS A 56 3.82 15.75 -9.26
N CYS A 57 3.76 14.50 -8.83
CA CYS A 57 3.21 14.09 -7.54
C CYS A 57 4.32 13.63 -6.60
N GLU A 58 4.10 13.84 -5.31
CA GLU A 58 4.93 13.25 -4.26
C GLU A 58 4.34 11.90 -3.84
N VAL A 59 5.11 10.82 -3.96
CA VAL A 59 4.69 9.48 -3.51
C VAL A 59 5.04 9.31 -2.04
N TYR A 60 4.07 8.95 -1.22
CA TYR A 60 4.22 8.70 0.21
C TYR A 60 4.04 7.22 0.54
N SER A 61 4.90 6.72 1.43
CA SER A 61 4.76 5.40 2.03
C SER A 61 5.40 5.37 3.41
N ARG A 62 5.28 4.25 4.14
CA ARG A 62 5.92 4.07 5.45
C ARG A 62 7.35 3.54 5.27
N VAL A 63 8.31 4.18 5.93
CA VAL A 63 9.72 3.78 5.91
C VAL A 63 10.09 2.93 7.13
N VAL A 64 10.21 3.53 8.31
CA VAL A 64 10.58 2.87 9.58
C VAL A 64 9.59 3.14 10.72
N GLY A 65 8.34 3.44 10.39
CA GLY A 65 7.29 3.69 11.40
C GLY A 65 6.48 4.96 11.19
N TYR A 66 6.84 5.80 10.22
CA TYR A 66 6.08 6.99 9.84
C TYR A 66 6.07 7.16 8.31
N LEU A 67 5.12 7.97 7.83
CA LEU A 67 4.93 8.27 6.41
C LEU A 67 5.87 9.41 5.98
N ARG A 68 6.58 9.23 4.86
CA ARG A 68 7.43 10.27 4.23
C ARG A 68 7.38 10.14 2.71
N PRO A 69 7.68 11.22 1.96
CA PRO A 69 7.91 11.16 0.52
C PRO A 69 9.05 10.19 0.20
N VAL A 70 8.82 9.25 -0.70
CA VAL A 70 9.79 8.23 -1.12
C VAL A 70 11.04 8.87 -1.73
N ASP A 71 10.87 9.96 -2.49
CA ASP A 71 11.97 10.73 -3.08
C ASP A 71 12.92 11.34 -2.04
N GLN A 72 12.50 11.44 -0.77
CA GLN A 72 13.31 11.98 0.34
C GLN A 72 13.95 10.89 1.21
N TRP A 73 13.84 9.62 0.81
CA TRP A 73 14.48 8.51 1.52
C TRP A 73 15.92 8.36 1.03
N ASN A 74 16.78 7.72 1.83
CA ASN A 74 18.12 7.36 1.35
C ASN A 74 18.06 6.27 0.25
N ASP A 75 19.15 6.11 -0.50
CA ASP A 75 19.23 5.20 -1.66
C ASP A 75 18.88 3.75 -1.33
N GLY A 76 19.28 3.28 -0.14
CA GLY A 76 18.95 1.95 0.35
C GLY A 76 17.45 1.75 0.52
N LYS A 77 16.78 2.71 1.18
CA LYS A 77 15.32 2.67 1.40
C LYS A 77 14.53 2.88 0.11
N GLN A 78 15.02 3.68 -0.83
CA GLN A 78 14.43 3.77 -2.17
C GLN A 78 14.55 2.44 -2.92
N SER A 79 15.68 1.73 -2.79
CA SER A 79 15.88 0.41 -3.38
C SER A 79 14.97 -0.64 -2.73
N GLU A 80 14.85 -0.63 -1.40
CA GLU A 80 13.87 -1.46 -0.69
C GLU A 80 12.44 -1.20 -1.18
N PHE A 81 12.07 0.08 -1.37
CA PHE A 81 10.74 0.44 -1.85
C PHE A 81 10.44 -0.14 -3.24
N ARG A 82 11.39 -0.03 -4.18
CA ARG A 82 11.26 -0.54 -5.56
C ARG A 82 10.99 -2.04 -5.64
N ILE A 83 11.46 -2.82 -4.67
CA ILE A 83 11.27 -4.28 -4.64
C ILE A 83 10.11 -4.73 -3.74
N ARG A 84 9.33 -3.79 -3.18
CA ARG A 84 8.19 -4.15 -2.32
C ARG A 84 7.11 -4.87 -3.11
N GLN A 85 6.67 -5.99 -2.58
CA GLN A 85 5.47 -6.67 -3.07
C GLN A 85 4.22 -6.01 -2.50
N THR A 86 3.35 -5.55 -3.40
CA THR A 86 2.03 -5.02 -3.08
C THR A 86 0.98 -6.11 -3.30
N PHE A 87 -0.10 -6.03 -2.53
CA PHE A 87 -1.26 -6.85 -2.78
C PHE A 87 -1.88 -6.47 -4.12
N ASP A 88 -2.00 -7.44 -5.01
CA ASP A 88 -2.69 -7.30 -6.29
C ASP A 88 -3.85 -8.30 -6.32
N ARG A 89 -5.06 -7.81 -6.61
CA ARG A 89 -6.26 -8.63 -6.70
C ARG A 89 -6.15 -9.70 -7.78
N ALA A 90 -5.38 -9.48 -8.84
CA ALA A 90 -5.19 -10.44 -9.92
C ALA A 90 -4.46 -11.72 -9.44
N VAL A 91 -3.64 -11.62 -8.39
CA VAL A 91 -2.90 -12.76 -7.82
C VAL A 91 -3.84 -13.72 -7.07
N SER A 92 -4.96 -13.23 -6.54
CA SER A 92 -5.93 -14.07 -5.80
C SER A 92 -6.74 -15.02 -6.69
N LEU A 93 -6.77 -14.83 -8.01
CA LEU A 93 -7.59 -15.63 -8.93
C LEU A 93 -6.85 -16.84 -9.53
N THR A 94 -5.53 -16.93 -9.37
CA THR A 94 -4.71 -17.99 -10.02
C THR A 94 -4.37 -19.16 -9.09
N VAL A 95 -4.66 -19.08 -7.78
CA VAL A 95 -4.21 -20.07 -6.77
C VAL A 95 -5.36 -20.92 -6.20
N VAL A 96 -6.46 -21.11 -6.92
CA VAL A 96 -7.46 -22.14 -6.54
C VAL A 96 -7.82 -23.07 -7.71
N PRO A 97 -6.94 -24.02 -8.09
CA PRO A 97 -7.41 -25.25 -8.68
C PRO A 97 -7.89 -26.16 -7.54
N GLY A 98 -9.19 -26.18 -7.26
CA GLY A 98 -9.81 -27.29 -6.53
C GLY A 98 -10.49 -27.03 -5.20
N ILE A 99 -11.30 -25.97 -5.07
CA ILE A 99 -12.42 -26.01 -4.11
C ILE A 99 -13.70 -25.67 -4.88
N SER A 100 -14.29 -26.73 -5.43
CA SER A 100 -15.70 -26.73 -5.80
C SER A 100 -16.52 -26.70 -4.51
N ALA A 101 -17.45 -25.74 -4.42
CA ALA A 101 -18.65 -25.89 -3.63
C ALA A 101 -19.80 -26.22 -4.60
#